data_AF-A4YMW4-F1
#
_entry.id   AF-A4YMW4-F1
#
_cell.length_a   1.000
_cell.length_b   1.000
_cell.length_c   1.000
_cell.angle_alpha   90.00
_cell.angle_beta   90.00
_cell.angle_gamma   90.00
#
_symmetry.space_group_name_H-M   'P 1'
#
loop_
_entity.id
_entity.type
_entity.pdbx_description
1 polymer ?
#
loop_
_entity_poly.entity_id
_entity_poly.type
_entity_poly.pdbx_seq_one_letter_code
_entity_poly.pdbx_strand_id
1 'polypeptide(L)'
;MSILPGNLSPADLQIVHRALGATVEGPFFPEREFDTLFGLHRSEVRAIYEEWPSPACRSDRLLAAMIGSLNNLLGYPHKHEDALCRYFPEGRIALSATLARLAALDG
;
A
#
# COMPACT_ATOMS: atom_id res chain seq x y z
N MET A 1 14.10 -7.62 7.41
CA MET A 1 14.43 -6.57 8.41
C MET A 1 13.23 -5.62 8.46
N SER A 2 12.75 -5.15 9.61
CA SER A 2 11.44 -4.44 9.62
C SER A 2 11.53 -3.04 8.99
N ILE A 3 10.91 -2.82 7.83
CA ILE A 3 10.68 -1.48 7.27
C ILE A 3 9.79 -0.70 8.26
N LEU A 4 10.28 0.45 8.72
CA LEU A 4 9.56 1.33 9.64
C LEU A 4 9.15 2.63 8.94
N PRO A 5 7.97 3.22 9.26
CA PRO A 5 7.55 4.50 8.70
C PRO A 5 8.58 5.62 8.93
N GLY A 6 9.29 5.60 10.08
CA GLY A 6 10.32 6.58 10.40
C GLY A 6 11.56 6.56 9.49
N ASN A 7 11.74 5.50 8.70
CA ASN A 7 12.84 5.38 7.73
C ASN A 7 12.43 5.84 6.33
N LEU A 8 11.15 6.15 6.11
CA LEU A 8 10.62 6.57 4.82
C LEU A 8 10.76 8.08 4.63
N SER A 9 11.02 8.48 3.39
CA SER A 9 10.96 9.89 3.02
C SER A 9 9.52 10.41 3.15
N PRO A 10 9.31 11.73 3.35
CA PRO A 10 7.97 12.32 3.36
C PRO A 10 7.16 12.02 2.10
N ALA A 11 7.83 11.92 0.95
CA ALA A 11 7.18 11.56 -0.32
C ALA A 11 6.72 10.09 -0.34
N ASP A 12 7.55 9.17 0.16
CA ASP A 12 7.20 7.75 0.26
C ASP A 12 6.07 7.53 1.27
N LEU A 13 6.06 8.25 2.39
CA LEU A 13 4.96 8.22 3.36
C LEU A 13 3.62 8.59 2.72
N GLN A 14 3.60 9.61 1.85
CA GLN A 14 2.40 10.02 1.12
C GLN A 14 1.97 8.99 0.07
N ILE A 15 2.90 8.40 -0.67
CA ILE A 15 2.58 7.36 -1.66
C ILE A 15 2.02 6.12 -0.97
N VAL A 16 2.62 5.68 0.14
CA VAL A 16 2.13 4.56 0.93
C VAL A 16 0.73 4.86 1.49
N HIS A 17 0.49 6.06 2.03
CA HIS A 17 -0.83 6.44 2.52
C HIS A 17 -1.90 6.38 1.43
N ARG A 18 -1.58 6.91 0.24
CA ARG A 18 -2.49 6.85 -0.92
C ARG A 18 -2.72 5.40 -1.39
N ALA A 19 -1.71 4.54 -1.31
CA ALA A 19 -1.83 3.13 -1.68
C ALA A 19 -2.72 2.35 -0.70
N LEU A 20 -2.57 2.61 0.60
CA LEU A 20 -3.45 2.06 1.63
C LEU A 20 -4.90 2.53 1.43
N GLY A 21 -5.10 3.83 1.22
CA GLY A 21 -6.43 4.40 0.95
C GLY A 21 -7.06 3.85 -0.33
N ALA A 22 -6.29 3.71 -1.41
CA ALA A 22 -6.74 3.08 -2.65
C ALA A 22 -7.15 1.61 -2.41
N THR A 23 -6.35 0.87 -1.65
CA THR A 23 -6.64 -0.54 -1.33
C THR A 23 -7.94 -0.70 -0.53
N VAL A 24 -8.19 0.21 0.41
CA VAL A 24 -9.33 0.13 1.33
C VAL A 24 -10.61 0.65 0.67
N GLU A 25 -10.56 1.83 0.05
CA GLU A 25 -11.72 2.57 -0.46
C GLU A 25 -11.95 2.40 -1.96
N GLY A 26 -10.92 1.98 -2.69
CA GLY A 26 -10.97 1.87 -4.13
C GLY A 26 -11.60 0.56 -4.62
N PRO A 27 -12.06 0.52 -5.88
CA PRO A 27 -12.70 -0.66 -6.47
C PRO A 27 -11.70 -1.74 -6.93
N PHE A 28 -10.43 -1.66 -6.50
CA PHE A 28 -9.35 -2.44 -7.12
C PHE A 28 -9.36 -3.92 -6.76
N PHE A 29 -9.81 -4.24 -5.55
CA PHE A 29 -9.72 -5.59 -5.00
C PHE A 29 -11.11 -6.04 -4.56
N PRO A 30 -11.63 -7.16 -5.05
CA PRO A 30 -12.90 -7.69 -4.58
C PRO A 30 -12.72 -8.34 -3.20
N GLU A 31 -13.75 -8.26 -2.35
CA GLU A 31 -13.67 -8.75 -0.96
C GLU A 31 -13.28 -10.23 -0.86
N ARG A 32 -13.82 -11.06 -1.76
CA ARG A 32 -13.57 -12.50 -1.82
C ARG A 32 -12.12 -12.90 -2.14
N GLU A 33 -11.30 -11.99 -2.66
CA GLU A 33 -9.89 -12.26 -3.00
C GLU A 33 -8.93 -11.45 -2.11
N PHE A 34 -9.47 -10.58 -1.25
CA PHE A 34 -8.66 -9.62 -0.51
C PHE A 34 -7.69 -10.32 0.45
N ASP A 35 -8.18 -11.30 1.22
CA ASP A 35 -7.37 -12.11 2.11
C ASP A 35 -6.27 -12.90 1.37
N THR A 36 -6.59 -13.42 0.18
CA THR A 36 -5.63 -14.15 -0.66
C THR A 36 -4.54 -13.23 -1.21
N LEU A 37 -4.90 -12.01 -1.60
CA LEU A 37 -3.97 -11.04 -2.19
C LEU A 37 -3.06 -10.37 -1.14
N PHE A 38 -3.56 -10.20 0.09
CA PHE A 38 -2.87 -9.40 1.12
C PHE A 38 -2.40 -10.22 2.32
N GLY A 39 -2.93 -11.43 2.54
CA GLY A 39 -2.75 -12.17 3.78
C GLY A 39 -3.36 -11.47 5.00
N LEU A 40 -4.26 -10.50 4.76
CA LEU A 40 -4.91 -9.63 5.74
C LEU A 40 -6.36 -9.41 5.35
N HIS A 41 -7.21 -9.10 6.32
CA HIS A 41 -8.55 -8.60 6.04
C HIS A 41 -8.54 -7.11 5.66
N ARG A 42 -9.51 -6.67 4.86
CA ARG A 42 -9.64 -5.24 4.49
C ARG A 42 -9.77 -4.33 5.72
N SER A 43 -10.44 -4.81 6.77
CA SER A 43 -10.54 -4.08 8.04
C SER A 43 -9.19 -3.87 8.73
N GLU A 44 -8.25 -4.79 8.59
CA GLU A 44 -6.90 -4.64 9.14
C GLU A 44 -6.09 -3.59 8.36
N VAL A 45 -6.19 -3.60 7.03
CA VAL A 45 -5.58 -2.58 6.18
C VAL A 45 -6.22 -1.20 6.44
N ARG A 46 -7.54 -1.15 6.69
CA ARG A 46 -8.27 0.07 7.07
C ARG A 46 -7.77 0.66 8.39
N ALA A 47 -7.58 -0.17 9.42
CA ALA A 47 -7.02 0.31 10.69
C ALA A 47 -5.63 0.92 10.50
N ILE A 48 -4.78 0.27 9.69
CA ILE A 48 -3.45 0.79 9.35
C ILE A 48 -3.56 2.12 8.57
N TYR A 49 -4.47 2.21 7.60
CA TYR A 49 -4.73 3.43 6.84
C TYR A 49 -5.13 4.61 7.75
N GLU A 50 -6.06 4.37 8.67
CA GLU A 50 -6.59 5.41 9.57
C GLU A 50 -5.55 5.88 10.61
N GLU A 51 -4.63 5.00 11.02
CA GLU A 51 -3.55 5.34 11.96
C GLU A 51 -2.29 5.88 11.27
N TRP A 52 -2.24 5.92 9.94
CA TRP A 52 -1.01 6.26 9.23
C TRP A 52 -0.71 7.78 9.22
N PRO A 53 0.55 8.20 9.39
CA PRO A 53 1.73 7.40 9.74
C PRO A 53 1.93 7.32 11.26
N SER A 54 1.76 6.14 11.86
CA SER A 54 2.01 5.92 13.28
C SER A 54 3.27 5.06 13.52
N PRO A 55 4.23 5.51 14.36
CA PRO A 55 5.39 4.71 14.75
C PRO A 55 5.03 3.52 15.66
N ALA A 56 3.79 3.45 16.15
CA ALA A 56 3.27 2.34 16.94
C ALA A 56 2.94 1.10 16.09
N CYS A 57 2.77 1.27 14.76
CA CYS A 57 2.64 0.14 13.84
C CYS A 57 4.01 -0.52 13.62
N ARG A 58 4.38 -1.44 14.50
CA ARG A 58 5.51 -2.38 14.30
C ARG A 58 4.97 -3.79 14.26
N SER A 59 4.62 -4.26 13.07
CA SER A 59 4.19 -5.65 12.89
C SER A 59 4.37 -6.10 11.45
N ASP A 60 4.45 -7.41 11.25
CA ASP A 60 4.44 -8.02 9.90
C ASP A 60 3.18 -7.62 9.12
N ARG A 61 2.08 -7.30 9.81
CA ARG A 61 0.85 -6.76 9.20
C ARG A 61 1.08 -5.39 8.56
N LEU A 62 1.87 -4.52 9.18
CA LEU A 62 2.21 -3.23 8.58
C LEU A 62 2.94 -3.45 7.26
N LEU A 63 3.97 -4.29 7.28
CA LEU A 63 4.76 -4.58 6.08
C LEU A 63 3.89 -5.19 4.98
N ALA A 64 3.07 -6.20 5.33
CA ALA A 64 2.14 -6.83 4.40
C ALA A 64 1.14 -5.83 3.80
N ALA A 65 0.58 -4.92 4.60
CA ALA A 65 -0.33 -3.89 4.11
C ALA A 65 0.38 -2.90 3.17
N MET A 66 1.57 -2.42 3.52
CA MET A 66 2.32 -1.46 2.70
C MET A 66 2.79 -2.05 1.37
N ILE A 67 3.49 -3.19 1.44
CA ILE A 67 4.03 -3.88 0.26
C ILE A 67 2.91 -4.46 -0.58
N GLY A 68 1.92 -5.11 0.06
CA GLY A 68 0.75 -5.66 -0.62
C GLY A 68 -0.02 -4.58 -1.38
N SER A 69 -0.25 -3.41 -0.77
CA SER A 69 -0.97 -2.31 -1.44
C SER A 69 -0.22 -1.83 -2.68
N LEU A 70 1.08 -1.54 -2.56
CA LEU A 70 1.88 -1.07 -3.69
C LEU A 70 1.99 -2.13 -4.79
N ASN A 71 2.31 -3.37 -4.42
CA ASN A 71 2.53 -4.45 -5.36
C ASN A 71 1.24 -4.85 -6.08
N ASN A 72 0.12 -4.99 -5.37
CA ASN A 72 -1.14 -5.41 -5.97
C ASN A 72 -1.77 -4.30 -6.83
N LEU A 73 -1.62 -3.02 -6.50
CA LEU A 73 -2.07 -1.92 -7.39
C LEU A 73 -1.26 -1.86 -8.70
N LEU A 74 -0.04 -2.38 -8.72
CA LEU A 74 0.79 -2.49 -9.92
C LEU A 74 0.53 -3.78 -10.70
N GLY A 75 0.32 -4.91 -10.01
CA GLY A 75 0.34 -6.24 -10.62
C GLY A 75 -1.03 -6.91 -10.80
N TYR A 76 -2.02 -6.60 -9.95
CA TYR A 76 -3.33 -7.24 -10.02
C TYR A 76 -4.17 -6.64 -11.16
N PRO A 77 -4.82 -7.46 -12.01
CA PRO A 77 -5.58 -6.98 -13.17
C PRO A 77 -6.94 -6.40 -12.77
N HIS A 78 -6.94 -5.30 -12.03
CA HIS A 78 -8.16 -4.66 -11.50
C HIS A 78 -9.04 -3.97 -12.56
N LYS A 79 -8.53 -3.65 -13.76
CA LYS A 79 -9.27 -2.96 -14.85
C LYS A 79 -9.88 -1.60 -14.46
N HIS A 80 -9.26 -0.94 -13.47
CA HIS A 80 -9.73 0.31 -12.88
C HIS A 80 -8.68 1.44 -13.01
N GLU A 81 -8.06 1.58 -14.17
CA GLU A 81 -6.99 2.58 -14.40
C GLU A 81 -7.44 4.01 -14.13
N ASP A 82 -8.66 4.40 -14.55
CA ASP A 82 -9.20 5.74 -14.28
C ASP A 82 -9.33 6.01 -12.78
N ALA A 83 -9.72 5.00 -11.99
CA ALA A 83 -9.79 5.12 -10.54
C ALA A 83 -8.37 5.23 -9.97
N LEU A 84 -7.41 4.45 -10.47
CA LEU A 84 -6.01 4.48 -10.04
C LEU A 84 -5.40 5.87 -10.28
N CYS A 85 -5.66 6.48 -11.44
CA CYS A 85 -5.23 7.84 -11.77
C CYS A 85 -5.77 8.92 -10.80
N ARG A 86 -6.93 8.72 -10.16
CA ARG A 86 -7.44 9.66 -9.16
C ARG A 86 -6.62 9.62 -7.87
N TYR A 87 -6.12 8.45 -7.48
CA TYR A 87 -5.22 8.31 -6.35
C TYR A 87 -3.79 8.74 -6.71
N PHE A 88 -3.36 8.45 -7.94
CA PHE A 88 -2.00 8.66 -8.41
C PHE A 88 -1.99 9.36 -9.77
N PRO A 89 -2.21 10.68 -9.80
CA PRO A 89 -2.16 11.47 -11.04
C PRO A 89 -0.77 11.46 -11.67
N GLU A 90 0.28 11.19 -10.89
CA GLU A 90 1.66 11.04 -11.36
C GLU A 90 1.90 9.67 -12.04
N GLY A 91 0.89 8.81 -12.06
CA GLY A 91 0.89 7.51 -12.71
C GLY A 91 1.62 6.41 -11.93
N ARG A 92 1.69 5.22 -12.55
CA ARG A 92 2.24 3.99 -11.96
C ARG A 92 3.74 4.08 -11.64
N ILE A 93 4.45 5.04 -12.23
CA ILE A 93 5.87 5.28 -11.98
C ILE A 93 6.11 5.63 -10.51
N ALA A 94 5.23 6.42 -9.89
CA ALA A 94 5.38 6.80 -8.49
C ALA A 94 5.24 5.59 -7.55
N LEU A 95 4.24 4.73 -7.77
CA LEU A 95 4.08 3.48 -7.00
C LEU A 95 5.29 2.56 -7.17
N SER A 96 5.72 2.33 -8.41
CA SER A 96 6.84 1.44 -8.73
C SER A 96 8.14 1.92 -8.10
N ALA A 97 8.43 3.23 -8.18
CA ALA A 97 9.62 3.81 -7.58
C ALA A 97 9.59 3.72 -6.04
N THR A 98 8.44 3.95 -5.40
CA THR A 98 8.30 3.77 -3.95
C THR A 98 8.45 2.30 -3.54
N LEU A 99 7.83 1.36 -4.27
CA LEU A 99 7.99 -0.07 -4.00
C LEU A 99 9.45 -0.52 -4.08
N ALA A 100 10.19 -0.07 -5.12
CA ALA A 100 11.61 -0.36 -5.27
C ALA A 100 12.45 0.19 -4.10
N ARG A 101 12.16 1.41 -3.63
CA ARG A 101 12.83 1.99 -2.45
C ARG A 101 12.55 1.21 -1.18
N LEU A 102 11.30 0.80 -0.95
CA LEU A 102 10.93 -0.01 0.21
C LEU A 102 11.63 -1.38 0.17
N ALA A 103 11.66 -2.04 -0.98
CA ALA A 103 12.36 -3.32 -1.14
C ALA A 103 13.88 -3.21 -0.84
N ALA A 104 14.50 -2.09 -1.19
CA ALA A 104 15.90 -1.83 -0.89
C ALA A 104 16.19 -1.59 0.61
N LEU A 105 15.17 -1.31 1.44
CA LEU A 105 15.29 -1.15 2.89
C LEU A 105 15.13 -2.48 3.67
N ASP A 106 14.65 -3.53 3.01
CA ASP A 106 14.48 -4.87 3.61
C ASP A 106 15.74 -5.77 3.46
N GLY A 107 16.63 -5.44 2.51
CA GLY A 107 17.92 -6.09 2.28
C GLY A 107 19.07 -5.48 3.07
#